data_AF-A0A2R6FGM4-F1
#
_entry.id   AF-A0A2R6FGM4-F1
#
_cell.length_a   1.000
_cell.length_b   1.000
_cell.length_c   1.000
_cell.angle_alpha   90.00
_cell.angle_beta   90.00
_cell.angle_gamma   90.00
#
_symmetry.space_group_name_H-M   'P 1'
#
loop_
_entity.id
_entity.type
_entity.pdbx_description
1 polymer ?
#
loop_
_entity_poly.entity_id
_entity_poly.type
_entity_poly.pdbx_seq_one_letter_code
_entity_poly.pdbx_strand_id
1 'polypeptide(L)'
;MSTGITMASMSRYAILGCGSVGHAVAEELVSKGKDVEILDRDEGRVEALRDQDLDANVADIRDESVVDEVADCDVVLILSSDVEANAAAVGNIRDRGGDHFIVARASDPVSADELTELGADVVINPSTVIANSALRALETGELEFKARNLAEVIDDTDDRMAILVHRSPDPDSIASAAALRDIATSRDVEADIIYEGEIGHQENRAFVNLLGIDLVSRDEVDISDYDTVALVDYAKGGEPATERIDILVDHYEHESDDLDTRFEDIRSNISATSTILTKYIQELDLNLSQEVATALLYGIRAETLDFKRETTPADLTAAAYLYPFADHDTLEQVESPSMSPETLDVLAEAIRNREVSGSHLVSNAGFIRDRDALAQAAQHLLNLEGITTTAVFAIADDTIYLAARSKDIRMNIGKVLDDAFGEMGEAKGHSTDAAVEIPLGIFTGIETTEDNRETLLQLTEEAVRKKLFDAMGVDSSGESNGS
;
A
#
# COMPACT_ATOMS: atom_id res chain seq x y z
N MET A 1 1.49 8.60 -33.52
CA MET A 1 1.84 9.97 -33.97
C MET A 1 2.05 10.77 -32.70
N SER A 2 3.31 10.91 -32.29
CA SER A 2 3.72 11.61 -31.07
C SER A 2 3.73 13.12 -31.38
N THR A 3 2.94 13.89 -30.66
CA THR A 3 3.09 15.35 -30.59
C THR A 3 3.82 15.67 -29.29
N GLY A 4 5.11 15.35 -29.26
CA GLY A 4 6.03 15.92 -28.30
C GLY A 4 6.22 17.40 -28.66
N ILE A 5 5.64 18.30 -27.87
CA ILE A 5 5.99 19.71 -27.91
C ILE A 5 7.43 19.80 -27.41
N THR A 6 8.34 20.06 -28.35
CA THR A 6 9.76 20.18 -28.09
C THR A 6 9.98 21.61 -27.56
N MET A 7 10.22 21.76 -26.25
CA MET A 7 10.45 23.05 -25.53
C MET A 7 11.75 23.80 -25.93
N ALA A 8 12.28 23.58 -27.14
CA ALA A 8 13.63 23.99 -27.52
C ALA A 8 13.72 25.02 -28.67
N SER A 9 12.63 25.67 -29.09
CA SER A 9 12.72 26.90 -29.87
C SER A 9 12.43 28.10 -28.96
N MET A 10 13.29 29.12 -29.02
CA MET A 10 13.25 30.33 -28.18
C MET A 10 11.82 30.83 -27.95
N SER A 11 11.26 30.56 -26.76
CA SER A 11 9.97 31.10 -26.34
C SER A 11 10.17 32.54 -25.90
N ARG A 12 9.47 33.49 -26.52
CA ARG A 12 9.40 34.88 -26.03
C ARG A 12 8.26 34.99 -25.02
N TYR A 13 8.52 35.62 -23.88
CA TYR A 13 7.58 35.73 -22.76
C TYR A 13 7.11 37.17 -22.63
N ALA A 14 5.81 37.36 -22.36
CA ALA A 14 5.27 38.63 -21.89
C ALA A 14 4.85 38.51 -20.42
N ILE A 15 5.13 39.51 -19.61
CA ILE A 15 4.62 39.67 -18.24
C ILE A 15 3.72 40.89 -18.18
N LEU A 16 2.41 40.67 -18.01
CA LEU A 16 1.39 41.69 -17.89
C LEU A 16 1.08 41.95 -16.41
N GLY A 17 1.56 43.07 -15.88
CA GLY A 17 1.49 43.43 -14.47
C GLY A 17 2.67 42.87 -13.67
N CYS A 18 3.69 43.71 -13.47
CA CYS A 18 4.96 43.35 -12.86
C CYS A 18 5.06 43.80 -11.41
N GLY A 19 4.08 43.44 -10.57
CA GLY A 19 4.19 43.62 -9.11
C GLY A 19 5.29 42.74 -8.51
N SER A 20 5.25 42.48 -7.19
CA SER A 20 6.23 41.62 -6.53
C SER A 20 6.38 40.23 -7.18
N VAL A 21 5.24 39.61 -7.57
CA VAL A 21 5.23 38.29 -8.22
C VAL A 21 5.78 38.37 -9.64
N GLY A 22 5.34 39.35 -10.44
CA GLY A 22 5.83 39.50 -11.81
C GLY A 22 7.32 39.81 -11.89
N HIS A 23 7.84 40.61 -10.95
CA HIS A 23 9.26 40.90 -10.86
C HIS A 23 10.08 39.64 -10.53
N ALA A 24 9.68 38.86 -9.53
CA ALA A 24 10.35 37.61 -9.19
C ALA A 24 10.36 36.61 -10.37
N VAL A 25 9.26 36.54 -11.13
CA VAL A 25 9.20 35.70 -12.33
C VAL A 25 10.10 36.24 -13.44
N ALA A 26 10.15 37.57 -13.64
CA ALA A 26 11.01 38.20 -14.62
C ALA A 26 12.50 37.92 -14.36
N GLU A 27 12.96 38.09 -13.12
CA GLU A 27 14.35 37.80 -12.72
C GLU A 27 14.73 36.34 -13.02
N GLU A 28 13.86 35.40 -12.64
CA GLU A 28 14.08 33.96 -12.88
C GLU A 28 14.15 33.62 -14.37
N LEU A 29 13.27 34.19 -15.20
CA LEU A 29 13.25 33.94 -16.65
C LEU A 29 14.49 34.53 -17.33
N VAL A 30 14.87 35.76 -17.00
CA VAL A 30 16.06 36.43 -17.54
C VAL A 30 17.33 35.69 -17.11
N SER A 31 17.42 35.21 -15.86
CA SER A 31 18.56 34.41 -15.39
C SER A 31 18.75 33.10 -16.18
N LYS A 32 17.65 32.56 -16.73
CA LYS A 32 17.62 31.38 -17.61
C LYS A 32 17.83 31.73 -19.09
N GLY A 33 18.18 32.98 -19.40
CA GLY A 33 18.45 33.47 -20.75
C GLY A 33 17.22 33.54 -21.65
N LYS A 34 16.03 33.73 -21.06
CA LYS A 34 14.77 33.90 -21.81
C LYS A 34 14.58 35.36 -22.22
N ASP A 35 13.92 35.56 -23.36
CA ASP A 35 13.51 36.88 -23.84
C ASP A 35 12.17 37.26 -23.19
N VAL A 36 12.16 38.33 -22.39
CA VAL A 36 11.04 38.70 -21.51
C VAL A 36 10.69 40.16 -21.72
N GLU A 37 9.49 40.41 -22.19
CA GLU A 37 8.90 41.74 -22.28
C GLU A 37 7.93 41.96 -21.11
N ILE A 38 8.00 43.12 -20.47
CA ILE A 38 7.21 43.43 -19.27
C ILE A 38 6.32 44.64 -19.53
N LEU A 39 5.02 44.52 -19.29
CA LEU A 39 4.06 45.62 -19.36
C LEU A 39 3.51 45.95 -17.97
N ASP A 40 3.61 47.20 -17.55
CA ASP A 40 2.99 47.68 -16.31
C ASP A 40 2.43 49.09 -16.47
N ARG A 41 1.33 49.41 -15.78
CA ARG A 41 0.72 50.75 -15.85
C ARG A 41 1.46 51.78 -15.00
N ASP A 42 2.24 51.32 -14.02
CA ASP A 42 2.96 52.17 -13.09
C ASP A 42 4.31 52.61 -13.69
N GLU A 43 4.37 53.86 -14.14
CA GLU A 43 5.58 54.45 -14.73
C GLU A 43 6.81 54.31 -13.82
N GLY A 44 6.65 54.52 -12.51
CA GLY A 44 7.76 54.42 -11.56
C GLY A 44 8.29 52.99 -11.43
N ARG A 45 7.40 51.99 -11.55
CA ARG A 45 7.81 50.59 -11.58
C ARG A 45 8.55 50.23 -12.86
N VAL A 46 8.07 50.72 -14.01
CA VAL A 46 8.73 50.50 -15.30
C VAL A 46 10.13 51.13 -15.32
N GLU A 47 10.28 52.34 -14.79
CA GLU A 47 11.60 52.97 -14.64
C GLU A 47 12.54 52.13 -13.76
N ALA A 48 12.05 51.66 -12.61
CA ALA A 48 12.84 50.82 -11.71
C ALA A 48 13.23 49.45 -12.31
N LEU A 49 12.41 48.87 -13.18
CA LEU A 49 12.73 47.64 -13.90
C LEU A 49 13.80 47.89 -14.98
N ARG A 50 13.71 49.01 -15.71
CA ARG A 50 14.71 49.41 -16.71
C ARG A 50 16.06 49.73 -16.10
N ASP A 51 16.10 50.33 -14.91
CA ASP A 51 17.33 50.55 -14.13
C ASP A 51 18.05 49.24 -13.76
N GLN A 52 17.34 48.11 -13.83
CA GLN A 52 17.85 46.75 -13.60
C GLN A 52 18.10 45.99 -14.92
N ASP A 53 18.17 46.70 -16.05
CA ASP A 53 18.37 46.13 -17.39
C ASP A 53 17.26 45.17 -17.87
N LEU A 54 16.03 45.30 -17.34
CA LEU A 54 14.86 44.55 -17.80
C LEU A 54 14.12 45.29 -18.92
N ASP A 55 13.61 44.55 -19.91
CA ASP A 55 12.80 45.12 -21.01
C ASP A 55 11.35 45.35 -20.53
N ALA A 56 11.05 46.60 -20.16
CA ALA A 56 9.77 46.99 -19.60
C ALA A 56 9.18 48.21 -20.31
N ASN A 57 7.86 48.23 -20.53
CA ASN A 57 7.11 49.30 -21.16
C ASN A 57 5.85 49.68 -20.36
N VAL A 58 5.44 50.94 -20.47
CA VAL A 58 4.25 51.47 -19.78
C VAL A 58 3.01 51.14 -20.61
N ALA A 59 2.11 50.32 -20.07
CA ALA A 59 0.82 49.99 -20.71
C ALA A 59 -0.23 49.55 -19.68
N ASP A 60 -1.50 49.90 -19.90
CA ASP A 60 -2.62 49.32 -19.13
C ASP A 60 -3.08 48.03 -19.80
N ILE A 61 -3.02 46.94 -19.06
CA ILE A 61 -3.33 45.59 -19.57
C ILE A 61 -4.82 45.41 -19.90
N ARG A 62 -5.68 46.37 -19.51
CA ARG A 62 -7.09 46.43 -19.89
C ARG A 62 -7.32 46.82 -21.35
N ASP A 63 -6.36 47.54 -21.94
CA ASP A 63 -6.53 48.12 -23.27
C ASP A 63 -6.37 47.04 -24.35
N GLU A 64 -7.21 47.11 -25.40
CA GLU A 64 -7.12 46.18 -26.55
C GLU A 64 -5.76 46.26 -27.28
N SER A 65 -5.02 47.37 -27.13
CA SER A 65 -3.69 47.54 -27.72
C SER A 65 -2.64 46.58 -27.18
N VAL A 66 -2.87 46.01 -25.99
CA VAL A 66 -1.96 45.03 -25.36
C VAL A 66 -1.78 43.79 -26.25
N VAL A 67 -2.80 43.45 -27.04
CA VAL A 67 -2.74 42.30 -27.95
C VAL A 67 -1.70 42.48 -29.04
N ASP A 68 -1.45 43.71 -29.48
CA ASP A 68 -0.41 44.01 -30.46
C ASP A 68 1.00 43.94 -29.84
N GLU A 69 1.16 44.32 -28.57
CA GLU A 69 2.43 44.22 -27.84
C GLU A 69 2.85 42.75 -27.62
N VAL A 70 1.89 41.88 -27.27
CA VAL A 70 2.18 40.46 -26.98
C VAL A 70 2.08 39.54 -28.20
N ALA A 71 1.84 40.08 -29.41
CA ALA A 71 1.57 39.30 -30.61
C ALA A 71 2.70 38.32 -30.98
N ASP A 72 3.95 38.72 -30.73
CA ASP A 72 5.15 37.93 -31.03
C ASP A 72 5.61 37.05 -29.83
N CYS A 73 4.84 37.00 -28.74
CA CYS A 73 5.14 36.21 -27.55
C CYS A 73 4.46 34.85 -27.57
N ASP A 74 5.18 33.78 -27.24
CA ASP A 74 4.61 32.43 -27.16
C ASP A 74 3.86 32.21 -25.84
N VAL A 75 4.32 32.85 -24.75
CA VAL A 75 3.78 32.69 -23.40
C VAL A 75 3.45 34.05 -22.81
N VAL A 76 2.23 34.21 -22.27
CA VAL A 76 1.77 35.45 -21.62
C VAL A 76 1.42 35.17 -20.16
N LEU A 77 2.13 35.83 -19.26
CA LEU A 77 1.98 35.76 -17.81
C LEU A 77 1.22 36.99 -17.32
N ILE A 78 -0.05 36.83 -16.95
CA ILE A 78 -0.93 37.91 -16.51
C ILE A 78 -0.97 37.92 -14.98
N LEU A 79 -0.13 38.75 -14.37
CA LEU A 79 0.25 38.67 -12.95
C LEU A 79 -0.13 39.90 -12.12
N SER A 80 -0.92 40.82 -12.67
CA SER A 80 -1.42 41.99 -11.95
C SER A 80 -2.21 41.60 -10.70
N SER A 81 -2.15 42.43 -9.67
CA SER A 81 -3.00 42.31 -8.48
C SER A 81 -4.44 42.75 -8.73
N ASP A 82 -4.73 43.26 -9.92
CA ASP A 82 -6.01 43.82 -10.33
C ASP A 82 -6.78 42.80 -11.16
N VAL A 83 -7.81 42.20 -10.55
CA VAL A 83 -8.53 41.04 -11.06
C VAL A 83 -9.28 41.37 -12.35
N GLU A 84 -9.95 42.52 -12.38
CA GLU A 84 -10.67 43.00 -13.57
C GLU A 84 -9.70 43.25 -14.73
N ALA A 85 -8.50 43.75 -14.43
CA ALA A 85 -7.47 43.95 -15.43
C ALA A 85 -6.96 42.62 -16.01
N ASN A 86 -6.81 41.59 -15.17
CA ASN A 86 -6.42 40.26 -15.62
C ASN A 86 -7.50 39.63 -16.52
N ALA A 87 -8.78 39.72 -16.12
CA ALA A 87 -9.90 39.21 -16.91
C ALA A 87 -10.01 39.90 -18.27
N ALA A 88 -9.89 41.24 -18.29
CA ALA A 88 -9.88 42.02 -19.53
C ALA A 88 -8.72 41.61 -20.45
N ALA A 89 -7.51 41.45 -19.90
CA ALA A 89 -6.34 41.04 -20.67
C ALA A 89 -6.52 39.64 -21.28
N VAL A 90 -7.01 38.65 -20.51
CA VAL A 90 -7.30 37.30 -21.03
C VAL A 90 -8.32 37.38 -22.16
N GLY A 91 -9.43 38.07 -21.94
CA GLY A 91 -10.50 38.23 -22.94
C GLY A 91 -9.99 38.87 -24.23
N ASN A 92 -9.28 40.00 -24.13
CA ASN A 92 -8.73 40.70 -25.29
C ASN A 92 -7.79 39.82 -26.12
N ILE A 93 -6.91 39.06 -25.46
CA ILE A 93 -5.94 38.18 -26.14
C ILE A 93 -6.65 36.99 -26.81
N ARG A 94 -7.65 36.40 -26.14
CA ARG A 94 -8.39 35.24 -26.66
C ARG A 94 -9.36 35.60 -27.78
N ASP A 95 -10.05 36.73 -27.69
CA ASP A 95 -10.98 37.20 -28.72
C ASP A 95 -10.29 37.45 -30.07
N ARG A 96 -8.99 37.81 -30.05
CA ARG A 96 -8.17 38.02 -31.24
C ARG A 96 -7.69 36.71 -31.89
N GLY A 97 -7.89 35.57 -31.22
CA GLY A 97 -7.65 34.23 -31.76
C GLY A 97 -6.19 33.78 -31.77
N GLY A 98 -5.37 34.24 -30.82
CA GLY A 98 -3.97 33.83 -30.69
C GLY A 98 -3.77 32.50 -29.94
N ASP A 99 -2.76 31.72 -30.37
CA ASP A 99 -2.35 30.44 -29.76
C ASP A 99 -1.42 30.62 -28.54
N HIS A 100 -1.41 31.81 -27.94
CA HIS A 100 -0.57 32.11 -26.78
C HIS A 100 -0.87 31.14 -25.62
N PHE A 101 0.16 30.67 -24.93
CA PHE A 101 -0.03 29.98 -23.67
C PHE A 101 -0.19 30.99 -22.53
N ILE A 102 -1.38 31.10 -21.95
CA ILE A 102 -1.75 32.12 -20.98
C ILE A 102 -1.76 31.56 -19.56
N VAL A 103 -0.94 32.14 -18.69
CA VAL A 103 -1.00 31.91 -17.24
C VAL A 103 -1.55 33.16 -16.58
N ALA A 104 -2.69 33.06 -15.89
CA ALA A 104 -3.34 34.19 -15.26
C ALA A 104 -3.40 34.07 -13.74
N ARG A 105 -3.25 35.20 -13.05
CA ARG A 105 -3.37 35.29 -11.60
C ARG A 105 -4.82 35.56 -11.19
N ALA A 106 -5.36 34.71 -10.32
CA ALA A 106 -6.62 34.91 -9.62
C ALA A 106 -6.39 35.48 -8.20
N SER A 107 -7.42 36.10 -7.62
CA SER A 107 -7.46 36.50 -6.20
C SER A 107 -8.19 35.51 -5.32
N ASP A 108 -9.19 34.84 -5.89
CA ASP A 108 -10.16 33.99 -5.20
C ASP A 108 -10.74 32.93 -6.18
N PRO A 109 -11.46 31.90 -5.69
CA PRO A 109 -12.02 30.86 -6.55
C PRO A 109 -12.97 31.37 -7.65
N VAL A 110 -13.73 32.44 -7.40
CA VAL A 110 -14.68 32.97 -8.39
C VAL A 110 -13.94 33.58 -9.57
N SER A 111 -12.94 34.42 -9.28
CA SER A 111 -12.07 34.97 -10.32
C SER A 111 -11.27 33.89 -11.06
N ALA A 112 -10.99 32.76 -10.41
CA ALA A 112 -10.26 31.66 -11.03
C ALA A 112 -11.12 30.92 -12.07
N ASP A 113 -12.38 30.67 -11.73
CA ASP A 113 -13.36 30.10 -12.67
C ASP A 113 -13.58 31.04 -13.86
N GLU A 114 -13.75 32.35 -13.60
CA GLU A 114 -13.92 33.36 -14.65
C GLU A 114 -12.73 33.41 -15.62
N LEU A 115 -11.49 33.44 -15.11
CA LEU A 115 -10.29 33.44 -15.96
C LEU A 115 -10.16 32.16 -16.80
N THR A 116 -10.59 31.03 -16.24
CA THR A 116 -10.61 29.75 -16.96
C THR A 116 -11.66 29.78 -18.08
N GLU A 117 -12.86 30.30 -17.82
CA GLU A 117 -13.92 30.46 -18.81
C GLU A 117 -13.54 31.42 -19.95
N LEU A 118 -12.80 32.48 -19.62
CA LEU A 118 -12.25 33.43 -20.60
C LEU A 118 -11.11 32.83 -21.44
N GLY A 119 -10.58 31.66 -21.06
CA GLY A 119 -9.63 30.90 -21.84
C GLY A 119 -8.17 30.97 -21.35
N ALA A 120 -7.90 31.34 -20.10
CA ALA A 120 -6.57 31.13 -19.53
C ALA A 120 -6.22 29.63 -19.51
N ASP A 121 -5.00 29.24 -19.91
CA ASP A 121 -4.57 27.83 -19.92
C ASP A 121 -4.24 27.36 -18.50
N VAL A 122 -3.68 28.25 -17.68
CA VAL A 122 -3.35 27.99 -16.28
C VAL A 122 -3.79 29.17 -15.43
N VAL A 123 -4.48 28.89 -14.32
CA VAL A 123 -4.85 29.90 -13.35
C VAL A 123 -4.15 29.65 -12.02
N ILE A 124 -3.46 30.67 -11.52
CA ILE A 124 -2.72 30.62 -10.25
C ILE A 124 -3.43 31.49 -9.22
N ASN A 125 -3.84 30.89 -8.10
CA ASN A 125 -4.29 31.63 -6.93
C ASN A 125 -3.15 31.68 -5.88
N PRO A 126 -2.51 32.84 -5.65
CA PRO A 126 -1.38 32.93 -4.72
C PRO A 126 -1.72 32.53 -3.29
N SER A 127 -2.93 32.84 -2.81
CA SER A 127 -3.36 32.51 -1.45
C SER A 127 -3.39 31.00 -1.24
N THR A 128 -3.91 30.25 -2.23
CA THR A 128 -3.93 28.78 -2.21
C THR A 128 -2.51 28.20 -2.27
N VAL A 129 -1.65 28.75 -3.12
CA VAL A 129 -0.24 28.31 -3.24
C VAL A 129 0.51 28.51 -1.93
N ILE A 130 0.38 29.68 -1.31
CA ILE A 130 1.02 29.99 -0.02
C ILE A 130 0.46 29.09 1.09
N ALA A 131 -0.86 28.90 1.15
CA ALA A 131 -1.49 28.03 2.15
C ALA A 131 -0.97 26.59 2.02
N ASN A 132 -0.93 26.04 0.81
CA ASN A 132 -0.39 24.71 0.56
C ASN A 132 1.10 24.60 0.93
N SER A 133 1.89 25.64 0.64
CA SER A 133 3.30 25.69 1.03
C SER A 133 3.48 25.72 2.54
N ALA A 134 2.63 26.47 3.26
CA ALA A 134 2.67 26.54 4.72
C ALA A 134 2.25 25.21 5.36
N LEU A 135 1.21 24.56 4.83
CA LEU A 135 0.77 23.23 5.27
C LEU A 135 1.89 22.20 5.08
N ARG A 136 2.56 22.17 3.92
CA ARG A 136 3.70 21.27 3.69
C ARG A 136 4.86 21.52 4.67
N ALA A 137 5.17 22.79 4.96
CA ALA A 137 6.22 23.13 5.92
C ALA A 137 5.84 22.68 7.34
N LEU A 138 4.55 22.77 7.71
CA LEU A 138 4.06 22.24 8.98
C LEU A 138 4.14 20.71 9.02
N GLU A 139 3.74 20.00 7.96
CA GLU A 139 3.86 18.54 7.86
C GLU A 139 5.30 18.06 8.04
N THR A 140 6.28 18.76 7.44
CA THR A 140 7.71 18.48 7.66
C THR A 140 8.11 18.72 9.12
N GLY A 141 7.74 19.86 9.71
CA GLY A 141 8.07 20.15 11.11
C GLY A 141 7.39 19.21 12.11
N GLU A 142 6.18 18.73 11.83
CA GLU A 142 5.49 17.70 12.61
C GLU A 142 6.21 16.35 12.52
N LEU A 143 6.68 15.96 11.34
CA LEU A 143 7.47 14.75 11.17
C LEU A 143 8.80 14.82 11.92
N GLU A 144 9.55 15.93 11.79
CA GLU A 144 10.78 16.20 12.56
C GLU A 144 10.53 16.09 14.06
N PHE A 145 9.44 16.69 14.55
CA PHE A 145 9.06 16.65 15.95
C PHE A 145 8.74 15.23 16.42
N LYS A 146 7.96 14.47 15.64
CA LYS A 146 7.64 13.07 15.95
C LYS A 146 8.88 12.19 15.90
N ALA A 147 9.76 12.36 14.92
CA ALA A 147 10.99 11.59 14.78
C ALA A 147 11.91 11.81 15.98
N ARG A 148 12.01 13.06 16.47
CA ARG A 148 12.73 13.38 17.70
C ARG A 148 12.09 12.74 18.93
N ASN A 149 10.77 12.77 19.08
CA ASN A 149 10.11 12.14 20.23
C ASN A 149 10.24 10.61 20.21
N LEU A 150 10.10 9.98 19.05
CA LEU A 150 10.34 8.54 18.88
C LEU A 150 11.77 8.19 19.31
N ALA A 151 12.74 8.94 18.80
CA ALA A 151 14.13 8.82 19.20
C ALA A 151 14.33 8.99 20.70
N GLU A 152 13.72 9.99 21.35
CA GLU A 152 13.81 10.20 22.80
C GLU A 152 13.25 9.01 23.60
N VAL A 153 12.16 8.38 23.15
CA VAL A 153 11.61 7.19 23.81
C VAL A 153 12.52 5.97 23.66
N ILE A 154 13.15 5.80 22.49
CA ILE A 154 14.14 4.74 22.23
C ILE A 154 15.42 4.99 23.04
N ASP A 155 15.94 6.21 23.07
CA ASP A 155 17.17 6.58 23.79
C ASP A 155 17.01 6.39 25.32
N ASP A 156 15.77 6.36 25.83
CA ASP A 156 15.43 6.07 27.23
C ASP A 156 15.31 4.57 27.54
N THR A 157 15.53 3.68 26.57
CA THR A 157 15.60 2.22 26.79
C THR A 157 16.92 1.86 27.49
N ASP A 158 16.86 1.18 28.64
CA ASP A 158 18.05 0.84 29.43
C ASP A 158 18.86 -0.33 28.81
N ASP A 159 18.22 -1.48 28.55
CA ASP A 159 18.87 -2.67 27.99
C ASP A 159 18.24 -3.10 26.66
N ARG A 160 16.93 -3.38 26.60
CA ARG A 160 16.33 -4.01 25.42
C ARG A 160 14.89 -3.59 25.15
N MET A 161 14.56 -3.49 23.86
CA MET A 161 13.24 -3.13 23.35
C MET A 161 12.51 -4.35 22.75
N ALA A 162 11.21 -4.46 23.04
CA ALA A 162 10.32 -5.41 22.37
C ALA A 162 9.51 -4.69 21.29
N ILE A 163 9.47 -5.25 20.08
CA ILE A 163 8.61 -4.76 18.98
C ILE A 163 7.55 -5.83 18.70
N LEU A 164 6.32 -5.56 19.13
CA LEU A 164 5.19 -6.47 18.99
C LEU A 164 4.49 -6.24 17.65
N VAL A 165 4.38 -7.32 16.86
CA VAL A 165 3.59 -7.39 15.62
C VAL A 165 2.32 -8.18 15.84
N HIS A 166 1.31 -7.96 15.00
CA HIS A 166 0.01 -8.63 15.15
C HIS A 166 0.10 -10.15 14.98
N ARG A 167 -0.94 -10.84 15.47
CA ARG A 167 -1.09 -12.29 15.29
C ARG A 167 -1.17 -12.65 13.81
N SER A 168 -0.43 -13.70 13.41
CA SER A 168 -0.29 -14.09 12.00
C SER A 168 0.19 -12.92 11.13
N PRO A 169 1.38 -12.37 11.42
CA PRO A 169 1.80 -11.08 10.89
C PRO A 169 1.88 -11.11 9.36
N ASP A 170 1.41 -10.04 8.75
CA ASP A 170 1.51 -9.80 7.31
C ASP A 170 2.84 -9.12 6.93
N PRO A 171 3.17 -8.98 5.64
CA PRO A 171 4.42 -8.34 5.24
C PRO A 171 4.56 -6.89 5.69
N ASP A 172 3.47 -6.13 5.84
CA ASP A 172 3.52 -4.73 6.27
C ASP A 172 3.97 -4.63 7.73
N SER A 173 3.38 -5.46 8.59
CA SER A 173 3.72 -5.54 10.01
C SER A 173 5.17 -5.97 10.23
N ILE A 174 5.61 -7.04 9.55
CA ILE A 174 6.99 -7.55 9.66
C ILE A 174 8.01 -6.53 9.15
N ALA A 175 7.74 -5.90 8.00
CA ALA A 175 8.64 -4.90 7.42
C ALA A 175 8.75 -3.64 8.29
N SER A 176 7.63 -3.17 8.83
CA SER A 176 7.58 -2.03 9.73
C SER A 176 8.33 -2.29 11.03
N ALA A 177 8.20 -3.49 11.60
CA ALA A 177 8.96 -3.88 12.79
C ALA A 177 10.47 -3.98 12.50
N ALA A 178 10.86 -4.52 11.34
CA ALA A 178 12.27 -4.56 10.93
C ALA A 178 12.86 -3.16 10.76
N ALA A 179 12.08 -2.23 10.19
CA ALA A 179 12.47 -0.82 10.08
C ALA A 179 12.61 -0.14 11.45
N LEU A 180 11.68 -0.38 12.38
CA LEU A 180 11.77 0.16 13.74
C LEU A 180 12.97 -0.43 14.51
N ARG A 181 13.29 -1.71 14.29
CA ARG A 181 14.51 -2.33 14.83
C ARG A 181 15.78 -1.67 14.29
N ASP A 182 15.83 -1.33 13.01
CA ASP A 182 16.97 -0.60 12.42
C ASP A 182 17.07 0.83 13.00
N ILE A 183 15.93 1.50 13.26
CA ILE A 183 15.91 2.78 13.97
C ILE A 183 16.48 2.62 15.39
N ALA A 184 16.03 1.62 16.15
CA ALA A 184 16.55 1.35 17.50
C ALA A 184 18.06 1.02 17.49
N THR A 185 18.49 0.19 16.53
CA THR A 185 19.90 -0.17 16.34
C THR A 185 20.77 1.05 16.02
N SER A 186 20.25 2.02 15.25
CA SER A 186 20.95 3.28 14.97
C SER A 186 21.19 4.14 16.22
N ARG A 187 20.49 3.83 17.32
CA ARG A 187 20.58 4.47 18.64
C ARG A 187 21.27 3.59 19.68
N ASP A 188 21.98 2.55 19.24
CA ASP A 188 22.67 1.59 20.11
C ASP A 188 21.71 0.81 21.06
N VAL A 189 20.43 0.67 20.69
CA VAL A 189 19.43 -0.12 21.42
C VAL A 189 19.15 -1.42 20.70
N GLU A 190 19.30 -2.54 21.41
CA GLU A 190 18.92 -3.85 20.89
C GLU A 190 17.40 -4.04 20.95
N ALA A 191 16.80 -4.54 19.86
CA ALA A 191 15.37 -4.81 19.81
C ALA A 191 15.05 -6.20 19.22
N ASP A 192 14.12 -6.91 19.86
CA ASP A 192 13.57 -8.16 19.35
C ASP A 192 12.20 -7.91 18.71
N ILE A 193 11.97 -8.51 17.54
CA ILE A 193 10.65 -8.51 16.90
C ILE A 193 9.89 -9.75 17.39
N ILE A 194 8.74 -9.54 18.02
CA ILE A 194 7.98 -10.56 18.71
C ILE A 194 6.61 -10.71 18.05
N TYR A 195 6.25 -11.93 17.68
CA TYR A 195 4.96 -12.24 17.06
C TYR A 195 4.14 -13.23 17.90
N GLU A 196 2.81 -13.14 17.78
CA GLU A 196 1.88 -14.09 18.41
C GLU A 196 1.36 -15.13 17.41
N GLY A 197 1.23 -16.38 17.87
CA GLY A 197 0.67 -17.48 17.07
C GLY A 197 1.65 -18.10 16.08
N GLU A 198 1.18 -18.34 14.84
CA GLU A 198 1.98 -18.93 13.76
C GLU A 198 2.04 -17.98 12.57
N ILE A 199 3.16 -17.98 11.84
CA ILE A 199 3.27 -17.30 10.54
C ILE A 199 2.51 -18.16 9.52
N GLY A 200 1.23 -17.84 9.32
CA GLY A 200 0.28 -18.69 8.61
C GLY A 200 0.60 -18.89 7.12
N HIS A 201 0.70 -17.79 6.36
CA HIS A 201 0.90 -17.83 4.92
C HIS A 201 2.32 -18.27 4.55
N GLN A 202 2.44 -19.22 3.61
CA GLN A 202 3.74 -19.69 3.14
C GLN A 202 4.55 -18.56 2.51
N GLU A 203 3.87 -17.62 1.85
CA GLU A 203 4.41 -16.41 1.28
C GLU A 203 5.08 -15.55 2.38
N ASN A 204 4.42 -15.37 3.52
CA ASN A 204 4.97 -14.62 4.66
C ASN A 204 6.15 -15.36 5.32
N ARG A 205 6.10 -16.70 5.39
CA ARG A 205 7.27 -17.49 5.84
C ARG A 205 8.44 -17.37 4.88
N ALA A 206 8.18 -17.42 3.58
CA ALA A 206 9.21 -17.24 2.55
C ALA A 206 9.80 -15.83 2.63
N PHE A 207 8.95 -14.80 2.81
CA PHE A 207 9.35 -13.41 3.01
C PHE A 207 10.36 -13.26 4.16
N VAL A 208 10.03 -13.78 5.35
CA VAL A 208 10.90 -13.75 6.52
C VAL A 208 12.22 -14.48 6.27
N ASN A 209 12.16 -15.69 5.70
CA ASN A 209 13.35 -16.52 5.47
C ASN A 209 14.27 -15.97 4.39
N LEU A 210 13.72 -15.45 3.30
CA LEU A 210 14.50 -14.90 2.18
C LEU A 210 15.20 -13.59 2.57
N LEU A 211 14.55 -12.77 3.41
CA LEU A 211 15.11 -11.52 3.89
C LEU A 211 15.93 -11.65 5.18
N GLY A 212 15.97 -12.84 5.79
CA GLY A 212 16.72 -13.08 7.02
C GLY A 212 16.22 -12.23 8.20
N ILE A 213 14.92 -12.00 8.31
CA ILE A 213 14.34 -11.21 9.39
C ILE A 213 14.14 -12.12 10.61
N ASP A 214 14.93 -11.91 11.65
CA ASP A 214 14.76 -12.67 12.90
C ASP A 214 13.48 -12.25 13.63
N LEU A 215 12.61 -13.23 13.89
CA LEU A 215 11.36 -13.11 14.63
C LEU A 215 11.39 -14.08 15.81
N VAL A 216 10.95 -13.64 16.98
CA VAL A 216 10.88 -14.44 18.20
C VAL A 216 9.41 -14.72 18.53
N SER A 217 9.07 -15.96 18.87
CA SER A 217 7.71 -16.29 19.28
C SER A 217 7.42 -15.68 20.65
N ARG A 218 6.21 -15.10 20.81
CA ARG A 218 5.72 -14.60 22.11
C ARG A 218 5.76 -15.65 23.23
N ASP A 219 5.65 -16.94 22.89
CA ASP A 219 5.70 -18.04 23.86
C ASP A 219 7.11 -18.33 24.39
N GLU A 220 8.15 -17.80 23.73
CA GLU A 220 9.56 -18.02 24.07
C GLU A 220 10.16 -16.91 24.95
N VAL A 221 9.43 -15.80 25.12
CA VAL A 221 9.90 -14.59 25.82
C VAL A 221 8.89 -14.07 26.83
N ASP A 222 9.39 -13.42 27.89
CA ASP A 222 8.57 -12.65 28.82
C ASP A 222 8.69 -11.16 28.48
N ILE A 223 7.57 -10.50 28.20
CA ILE A 223 7.55 -9.06 27.85
C ILE A 223 8.04 -8.20 29.03
N SER A 224 7.94 -8.70 30.26
CA SER A 224 8.45 -7.98 31.43
C SER A 224 9.98 -7.91 31.51
N ASP A 225 10.70 -8.67 30.68
CA ASP A 225 12.16 -8.60 30.55
C ASP A 225 12.63 -7.43 29.65
N TYR A 226 11.71 -6.69 29.02
CA TYR A 226 12.01 -5.57 28.13
C TYR A 226 11.67 -4.22 28.79
N ASP A 227 12.54 -3.23 28.57
CA ASP A 227 12.40 -1.90 29.18
C ASP A 227 11.44 -1.01 28.40
N THR A 228 11.33 -1.23 27.09
CA THR A 228 10.48 -0.46 26.18
C THR A 228 9.72 -1.41 25.28
N VAL A 229 8.41 -1.20 25.17
CA VAL A 229 7.52 -2.03 24.34
C VAL A 229 6.91 -1.17 23.24
N ALA A 230 7.18 -1.52 21.99
CA ALA A 230 6.53 -0.95 20.82
C ALA A 230 5.45 -1.87 20.28
N LEU A 231 4.37 -1.26 19.81
CA LEU A 231 3.29 -1.89 19.07
C LEU A 231 3.32 -1.34 17.62
N VAL A 232 3.46 -2.22 16.64
CA VAL A 232 3.58 -1.84 15.23
C VAL A 232 2.60 -2.62 14.36
N ASP A 233 1.78 -1.88 13.60
CA ASP A 233 0.77 -2.43 12.69
C ASP A 233 -0.10 -3.51 13.36
N TYR A 234 -0.66 -3.20 14.52
CA TYR A 234 -1.25 -4.18 15.42
C TYR A 234 -2.77 -4.19 15.42
N ALA A 235 -3.42 -3.07 15.06
CA ALA A 235 -4.87 -2.91 15.15
C ALA A 235 -5.66 -4.03 14.43
N LYS A 236 -5.14 -4.53 13.30
CA LYS A 236 -5.69 -5.67 12.54
C LYS A 236 -5.77 -6.98 13.36
N GLY A 237 -4.88 -7.13 14.34
CA GLY A 237 -4.70 -8.34 15.17
C GLY A 237 -5.61 -8.45 16.38
N GLY A 238 -6.33 -7.39 16.73
CA GLY A 238 -7.10 -7.30 17.97
C GLY A 238 -6.32 -6.60 19.10
N GLU A 239 -6.73 -6.85 20.35
CA GLU A 239 -6.11 -6.21 21.51
C GLU A 239 -4.77 -6.87 21.88
N PRO A 240 -3.72 -6.08 22.22
CA PRO A 240 -2.45 -6.62 22.67
C PRO A 240 -2.58 -7.31 24.03
N ALA A 241 -1.83 -8.39 24.23
CA ALA A 241 -1.80 -9.12 25.50
C ALA A 241 -0.95 -8.44 26.60
N THR A 242 -0.65 -7.15 26.46
CA THR A 242 0.13 -6.33 27.40
C THR A 242 -0.52 -4.96 27.59
N GLU A 243 -0.53 -4.48 28.83
CA GLU A 243 -1.03 -3.13 29.18
C GLU A 243 0.07 -2.06 29.09
N ARG A 244 1.35 -2.45 29.00
CA ARG A 244 2.48 -1.53 28.92
C ARG A 244 2.92 -1.39 27.47
N ILE A 245 2.67 -0.21 26.89
CA ILE A 245 3.03 0.13 25.51
C ILE A 245 3.64 1.54 25.53
N ASP A 246 4.92 1.64 25.16
CA ASP A 246 5.65 2.91 25.16
C ASP A 246 5.58 3.60 23.79
N ILE A 247 5.60 2.82 22.70
CA ILE A 247 5.59 3.30 21.31
C ILE A 247 4.43 2.64 20.57
N LEU A 248 3.62 3.43 19.87
CA LEU A 248 2.55 2.94 19.00
C LEU A 248 2.68 3.55 17.60
N VAL A 249 2.81 2.71 16.57
CA VAL A 249 2.84 3.14 15.16
C VAL A 249 1.91 2.25 14.34
N ASP A 250 0.93 2.87 13.70
CA ASP A 250 -0.08 2.13 12.93
C ASP A 250 -0.73 3.05 11.88
N HIS A 251 -1.39 2.44 10.89
CA HIS A 251 -2.22 3.16 9.93
C HIS A 251 -3.72 2.89 10.12
N TYR A 252 -4.13 2.08 11.10
CA TYR A 252 -5.53 1.94 11.51
C TYR A 252 -5.84 2.65 12.83
N GLU A 253 -7.08 3.13 12.94
CA GLU A 253 -7.61 3.61 14.22
C GLU A 253 -7.73 2.44 15.21
N HIS A 254 -7.35 2.69 16.46
CA HIS A 254 -7.51 1.75 17.55
C HIS A 254 -8.83 2.03 18.29
N GLU A 255 -9.59 0.99 18.62
CA GLU A 255 -10.88 1.14 19.33
C GLU A 255 -10.69 1.49 20.82
N SER A 256 -9.49 1.33 21.37
CA SER A 256 -9.17 1.56 22.78
C SER A 256 -8.60 2.97 23.01
N ASP A 257 -9.43 3.87 23.55
CA ASP A 257 -9.05 5.26 23.90
C ASP A 257 -8.05 5.39 25.09
N ASP A 258 -7.66 4.29 25.74
CA ASP A 258 -6.99 4.28 27.06
C ASP A 258 -5.56 3.67 27.06
N LEU A 259 -4.86 3.60 25.93
CA LEU A 259 -3.44 3.20 25.91
C LEU A 259 -2.56 4.41 26.27
N ASP A 260 -2.02 4.45 27.50
CA ASP A 260 -1.08 5.48 27.96
C ASP A 260 0.31 5.24 27.34
N THR A 261 0.50 5.71 26.10
CA THR A 261 1.76 5.58 25.36
C THR A 261 2.65 6.81 25.50
N ARG A 262 3.97 6.62 25.44
CA ARG A 262 4.96 7.72 25.48
C ARG A 262 5.13 8.37 24.11
N PHE A 263 4.91 7.60 23.05
CA PHE A 263 4.93 8.04 21.66
C PHE A 263 3.84 7.33 20.87
N GLU A 264 3.07 8.11 20.12
CA GLU A 264 2.00 7.62 19.26
C GLU A 264 2.04 8.29 17.88
N ASP A 265 1.98 7.47 16.84
CA ASP A 265 1.79 7.91 15.47
C ASP A 265 0.84 6.99 14.70
N ILE A 266 -0.45 7.34 14.76
CA ILE A 266 -1.51 6.69 13.98
C ILE A 266 -1.84 7.55 12.77
N ARG A 267 -1.76 6.98 11.55
CA ARG A 267 -2.02 7.71 10.29
C ARG A 267 -2.99 6.97 9.36
N SER A 268 -4.29 7.12 9.63
CA SER A 268 -5.38 6.54 8.81
C SER A 268 -5.53 7.09 7.39
N ASN A 269 -4.78 8.13 7.06
CA ASN A 269 -4.71 8.71 5.71
C ASN A 269 -3.56 8.16 4.86
N ILE A 270 -2.91 7.08 5.28
CA ILE A 270 -1.84 6.36 4.56
C ILE A 270 -2.21 4.88 4.46
N SER A 271 -1.77 4.22 3.39
CA SER A 271 -2.19 2.85 3.12
C SER A 271 -1.46 1.78 3.90
N ALA A 272 -0.26 2.04 4.41
CA ALA A 272 0.59 1.02 5.03
C ALA A 272 1.44 1.62 6.16
N THR A 273 1.67 0.84 7.22
CA THR A 273 2.58 1.19 8.31
C THR A 273 4.02 1.28 7.80
N SER A 274 4.41 0.48 6.80
CA SER A 274 5.71 0.55 6.13
C SER A 274 5.97 1.92 5.51
N THR A 275 4.93 2.60 5.01
CA THR A 275 5.04 3.97 4.48
C THR A 275 5.36 4.97 5.60
N ILE A 276 4.79 4.78 6.80
CA ILE A 276 5.08 5.62 7.98
C ILE A 276 6.54 5.44 8.39
N LEU A 277 7.01 4.19 8.54
CA LEU A 277 8.38 3.91 8.95
C LEU A 277 9.41 4.37 7.91
N THR A 278 9.08 4.26 6.62
CA THR A 278 9.92 4.81 5.54
C THR A 278 10.12 6.31 5.69
N LYS A 279 9.09 7.06 6.10
CA LYS A 279 9.21 8.50 6.38
C LYS A 279 10.13 8.77 7.57
N TYR A 280 10.06 7.96 8.63
CA TYR A 280 10.99 8.10 9.77
C TYR A 280 12.43 7.81 9.38
N ILE A 281 12.67 6.78 8.58
CA ILE A 281 14.00 6.45 8.05
C ILE A 281 14.58 7.63 7.24
N GLN A 282 13.76 8.25 6.38
CA GLN A 282 14.15 9.43 5.60
C GLN A 282 14.47 10.63 6.51
N GLU A 283 13.60 10.90 7.48
CA GLU A 283 13.76 12.02 8.41
C GLU A 283 15.00 11.87 9.30
N LEU A 284 15.29 10.64 9.73
CA LEU A 284 16.46 10.31 10.55
C LEU A 284 17.75 10.11 9.74
N ASP A 285 17.70 10.26 8.40
CA ASP A 285 18.82 10.06 7.46
C ASP A 285 19.54 8.72 7.66
N LEU A 286 18.76 7.64 7.86
CA LEU A 286 19.30 6.30 8.11
C LEU A 286 19.62 5.57 6.81
N ASN A 287 20.78 4.88 6.81
CA ASN A 287 21.14 3.97 5.73
C ASN A 287 20.48 2.61 5.97
N LEU A 288 19.50 2.26 5.15
CA LEU A 288 18.86 0.96 5.22
C LEU A 288 19.76 -0.16 4.70
N SER A 289 19.63 -1.32 5.36
CA SER A 289 20.03 -2.59 4.78
C SER A 289 19.18 -2.90 3.53
N GLN A 290 19.74 -3.66 2.59
CA GLN A 290 19.03 -4.05 1.37
C GLN A 290 17.80 -4.91 1.71
N GLU A 291 17.92 -5.72 2.77
CA GLU A 291 16.89 -6.59 3.30
C GLU A 291 15.68 -5.78 3.82
N VAL A 292 15.91 -4.76 4.65
CA VAL A 292 14.83 -3.90 5.19
C VAL A 292 14.21 -3.02 4.11
N ALA A 293 15.02 -2.49 3.18
CA ALA A 293 14.48 -1.75 2.05
C ALA A 293 13.57 -2.61 1.16
N THR A 294 13.96 -3.87 0.94
CA THR A 294 13.14 -4.86 0.20
C THR A 294 11.87 -5.20 0.99
N ALA A 295 11.99 -5.39 2.30
CA ALA A 295 10.87 -5.66 3.20
C ALA A 295 9.82 -4.56 3.13
N LEU A 296 10.23 -3.30 3.33
CA LEU A 296 9.34 -2.14 3.30
C LEU A 296 8.68 -1.97 1.93
N LEU A 297 9.43 -2.14 0.84
CA LEU A 297 8.86 -2.03 -0.51
C LEU A 297 7.80 -3.09 -0.75
N TYR A 298 8.06 -4.33 -0.32
CA TYR A 298 7.08 -5.41 -0.43
C TYR A 298 5.87 -5.19 0.48
N GLY A 299 6.07 -4.74 1.73
CA GLY A 299 5.00 -4.41 2.67
C GLY A 299 4.01 -3.39 2.09
N ILE A 300 4.52 -2.28 1.55
CA ILE A 300 3.70 -1.27 0.86
C ILE A 300 2.93 -1.88 -0.33
N ARG A 301 3.59 -2.70 -1.16
CA ARG A 301 2.95 -3.35 -2.31
C ARG A 301 1.90 -4.37 -1.89
N ALA A 302 2.16 -5.17 -0.86
CA ALA A 302 1.22 -6.16 -0.35
C ALA A 302 -0.06 -5.49 0.15
N GLU A 303 0.07 -4.44 0.97
CA GLU A 303 -1.06 -3.73 1.57
C GLU A 303 -1.91 -2.98 0.52
N THR A 304 -1.25 -2.37 -0.46
CA THR A 304 -1.91 -1.63 -1.55
C THR A 304 -2.38 -2.51 -2.73
N LEU A 305 -2.21 -3.83 -2.63
CA LEU A 305 -2.43 -4.78 -3.73
C LEU A 305 -1.71 -4.35 -5.02
N ASP A 306 -0.41 -4.11 -4.92
CA ASP A 306 0.46 -3.66 -6.00
C ASP A 306 -0.03 -2.32 -6.58
N PHE A 307 -0.32 -1.38 -5.68
CA PHE A 307 -0.81 -0.03 -5.95
C PHE A 307 -2.19 0.05 -6.64
N LYS A 308 -2.98 -1.03 -6.58
CA LYS A 308 -4.31 -1.10 -7.23
C LYS A 308 -5.44 -0.68 -6.31
N ARG A 309 -5.22 -0.65 -5.00
CA ARG A 309 -6.23 -0.33 -4.00
C ARG A 309 -5.70 0.65 -2.96
N GLU A 310 -6.54 1.63 -2.62
CA GLU A 310 -6.36 2.53 -1.46
C GLU A 310 -5.02 3.29 -1.40
N THR A 311 -4.26 3.32 -2.50
CA THR A 311 -2.91 3.87 -2.59
C THR A 311 -2.91 5.39 -2.51
N THR A 312 -2.03 5.95 -1.68
CA THR A 312 -1.85 7.39 -1.55
C THR A 312 -0.57 7.87 -2.24
N PRO A 313 -0.43 9.19 -2.50
CA PRO A 313 0.84 9.75 -2.98
C PRO A 313 2.03 9.49 -2.04
N ALA A 314 1.77 9.33 -0.73
CA ALA A 314 2.82 9.01 0.23
C ALA A 314 3.39 7.61 -0.01
N ASP A 315 2.55 6.62 -0.31
CA ASP A 315 2.99 5.24 -0.58
C ASP A 315 3.81 5.17 -1.86
N LEU A 316 3.41 5.88 -2.90
CA LEU A 316 4.18 5.97 -4.15
C LEU A 316 5.53 6.65 -3.95
N THR A 317 5.57 7.69 -3.12
CA THR A 317 6.82 8.41 -2.81
C THR A 317 7.76 7.54 -1.98
N ALA A 318 7.23 6.85 -0.96
CA ALA A 318 7.99 5.88 -0.15
C ALA A 318 8.51 4.73 -1.01
N ALA A 319 7.66 4.13 -1.85
CA ALA A 319 8.07 3.09 -2.78
C ALA A 319 9.15 3.57 -3.75
N ALA A 320 9.01 4.77 -4.33
CA ALA A 320 10.03 5.36 -5.22
C ALA A 320 11.37 5.59 -4.52
N TYR A 321 11.34 5.96 -3.23
CA TYR A 321 12.55 6.09 -2.41
C TYR A 321 13.21 4.74 -2.14
N LEU A 322 12.43 3.71 -1.78
CA LEU A 322 12.93 2.38 -1.44
C LEU A 322 13.42 1.59 -2.67
N TYR A 323 12.78 1.80 -3.82
CA TYR A 323 13.04 1.08 -5.07
C TYR A 323 14.53 0.91 -5.41
N PRO A 324 15.38 1.96 -5.44
CA PRO A 324 16.80 1.81 -5.76
C PRO A 324 17.62 1.02 -4.74
N PHE A 325 17.12 0.83 -3.51
CA PHE A 325 17.82 0.13 -2.43
C PHE A 325 17.35 -1.32 -2.24
N ALA A 326 16.20 -1.67 -2.81
CA ALA A 326 15.64 -3.00 -2.72
C ALA A 326 16.37 -4.01 -3.62
N ASP A 327 16.40 -5.27 -3.19
CA ASP A 327 16.75 -6.41 -4.04
C ASP A 327 15.53 -6.85 -4.83
N HIS A 328 15.52 -6.52 -6.12
CA HIS A 328 14.41 -6.87 -7.01
C HIS A 328 14.32 -8.37 -7.33
N ASP A 329 15.43 -9.12 -7.26
CA ASP A 329 15.42 -10.57 -7.49
C ASP A 329 14.78 -11.26 -6.27
N THR A 330 15.08 -10.78 -5.07
CA THR A 330 14.44 -11.27 -3.84
C THR A 330 12.97 -10.86 -3.79
N LEU A 331 12.63 -9.63 -4.17
CA LEU A 331 11.25 -9.16 -4.26
C LEU A 331 10.40 -10.03 -5.20
N GLU A 332 10.91 -10.39 -6.38
CA GLU A 332 10.23 -11.27 -7.32
C GLU A 332 9.99 -12.67 -6.72
N GLN A 333 10.98 -13.22 -6.00
CA GLN A 333 10.85 -14.53 -5.34
C GLN A 333 9.80 -14.54 -4.24
N VAL A 334 9.68 -13.43 -3.49
CA VAL A 334 8.65 -13.28 -2.46
C VAL A 334 7.25 -13.12 -3.10
N GLU A 335 7.14 -12.32 -4.16
CA GLU A 335 5.87 -12.07 -4.86
C GLU A 335 5.33 -13.30 -5.59
N SER A 336 6.21 -14.19 -6.02
CA SER A 336 5.86 -15.37 -6.80
C SER A 336 6.76 -16.55 -6.42
N PRO A 337 6.55 -17.15 -5.24
CA PRO A 337 7.36 -18.27 -4.79
C PRO A 337 7.29 -19.42 -5.81
N SER A 338 8.44 -20.03 -6.09
CA SER A 338 8.54 -21.12 -7.06
C SER A 338 7.72 -22.33 -6.60
N MET A 339 6.87 -22.87 -7.47
CA MET A 339 6.10 -24.08 -7.21
C MET A 339 6.89 -25.33 -7.55
N SER A 340 6.86 -26.36 -6.68
CA SER A 340 7.46 -27.65 -6.98
C SER A 340 6.65 -28.41 -8.04
N PRO A 341 7.27 -29.29 -8.85
CA PRO A 341 6.53 -30.17 -9.76
C PRO A 341 5.46 -30.99 -9.05
N GLU A 342 5.75 -31.48 -7.85
CA GLU A 342 4.82 -32.24 -7.02
C GLU A 342 3.61 -31.39 -6.61
N THR A 343 3.82 -30.15 -6.18
CA THR A 343 2.74 -29.22 -5.83
C THR A 343 1.85 -28.93 -7.05
N LEU A 344 2.46 -28.79 -8.23
CA LEU A 344 1.74 -28.59 -9.48
C LEU A 344 0.89 -29.81 -9.85
N ASP A 345 1.40 -31.02 -9.64
CA ASP A 345 0.66 -32.27 -9.85
C ASP A 345 -0.54 -32.39 -8.90
N VAL A 346 -0.36 -32.07 -7.60
CA VAL A 346 -1.44 -32.02 -6.60
C VAL A 346 -2.54 -31.03 -7.03
N LEU A 347 -2.14 -29.83 -7.45
CA LEU A 347 -3.07 -28.83 -7.96
C LEU A 347 -3.79 -29.34 -9.22
N ALA A 348 -3.09 -30.02 -10.14
CA ALA A 348 -3.69 -30.56 -11.34
C ALA A 348 -4.72 -31.66 -11.06
N GLU A 349 -4.47 -32.54 -10.08
CA GLU A 349 -5.43 -33.54 -9.61
C GLU A 349 -6.63 -32.86 -8.94
N ALA A 350 -6.40 -31.92 -8.02
CA ALA A 350 -7.46 -31.19 -7.35
C ALA A 350 -8.31 -30.37 -8.34
N ILE A 351 -7.72 -29.83 -9.41
CA ILE A 351 -8.49 -29.19 -10.47
C ILE A 351 -9.35 -30.23 -11.19
N ARG A 352 -8.79 -31.37 -11.60
CA ARG A 352 -9.53 -32.40 -12.36
C ARG A 352 -10.70 -33.01 -11.58
N ASN A 353 -10.54 -33.20 -10.28
CA ASN A 353 -11.51 -33.91 -9.43
C ASN A 353 -12.46 -32.98 -8.65
N ARG A 354 -12.49 -31.69 -9.00
CA ARG A 354 -13.34 -30.70 -8.32
C ARG A 354 -14.82 -30.98 -8.54
N GLU A 355 -15.60 -30.90 -7.47
CA GLU A 355 -17.05 -30.89 -7.51
C GLU A 355 -17.57 -29.62 -6.86
N VAL A 356 -18.53 -28.97 -7.53
CA VAL A 356 -19.07 -27.68 -7.12
C VAL A 356 -20.55 -27.84 -6.83
N SER A 357 -20.98 -27.37 -5.66
CA SER A 357 -22.38 -27.27 -5.28
C SER A 357 -22.67 -25.89 -4.68
N GLY A 358 -23.46 -25.09 -5.38
CA GLY A 358 -23.63 -23.67 -5.08
C GLY A 358 -22.30 -22.92 -5.17
N SER A 359 -21.92 -22.24 -4.08
CA SER A 359 -20.64 -21.53 -3.96
C SER A 359 -19.55 -22.33 -3.22
N HIS A 360 -19.79 -23.63 -2.98
CA HIS A 360 -18.87 -24.52 -2.27
C HIS A 360 -18.23 -25.49 -3.25
N LEU A 361 -16.91 -25.64 -3.15
CA LEU A 361 -16.14 -26.56 -3.96
C LEU A 361 -15.43 -27.57 -3.06
N VAL A 362 -15.60 -28.85 -3.35
CA VAL A 362 -14.88 -29.95 -2.70
C VAL A 362 -14.06 -30.68 -3.74
N SER A 363 -12.80 -30.98 -3.44
CA SER A 363 -11.94 -31.73 -4.36
C SER A 363 -11.03 -32.73 -3.67
N ASN A 364 -10.67 -33.76 -4.43
CA ASN A 364 -9.73 -34.81 -4.05
C ASN A 364 -8.42 -34.64 -4.83
N ALA A 365 -7.29 -34.54 -4.13
CA ALA A 365 -5.97 -34.45 -4.76
C ALA A 365 -5.20 -35.78 -4.80
N GLY A 366 -5.89 -36.91 -4.56
CA GLY A 366 -5.33 -38.24 -4.72
C GLY A 366 -4.42 -38.65 -3.57
N PHE A 367 -3.29 -39.25 -3.91
CA PHE A 367 -2.25 -39.59 -2.95
C PHE A 367 -1.10 -38.60 -3.05
N ILE A 368 -0.72 -38.02 -1.92
CA ILE A 368 0.29 -36.97 -1.87
C ILE A 368 1.46 -37.36 -0.97
N ARG A 369 2.56 -36.63 -1.13
CA ARG A 369 3.73 -36.66 -0.23
C ARG A 369 3.92 -35.33 0.48
N ASP A 370 3.74 -34.26 -0.27
CA ASP A 370 3.78 -32.89 0.23
C ASP A 370 2.39 -32.47 0.70
N ARG A 371 2.25 -32.26 2.01
CA ARG A 371 0.99 -31.86 2.66
C ARG A 371 0.67 -30.39 2.43
N ASP A 372 1.70 -29.54 2.30
CA ASP A 372 1.52 -28.11 2.11
C ASP A 372 0.88 -27.79 0.74
N ALA A 373 1.10 -28.67 -0.24
CA ALA A 373 0.45 -28.59 -1.56
C ALA A 373 -1.09 -28.60 -1.49
N LEU A 374 -1.71 -29.22 -0.47
CA LEU A 374 -3.18 -29.22 -0.31
C LEU A 374 -3.72 -27.82 -0.01
N ALA A 375 -3.05 -27.09 0.88
CA ALA A 375 -3.44 -25.73 1.25
C ALA A 375 -3.36 -24.80 0.03
N GLN A 376 -2.29 -24.92 -0.77
CA GLN A 376 -2.15 -24.18 -2.03
C GLN A 376 -3.25 -24.54 -3.04
N ALA A 377 -3.55 -25.84 -3.19
CA ALA A 377 -4.63 -26.27 -4.07
C ALA A 377 -5.99 -25.69 -3.66
N ALA A 378 -6.31 -25.70 -2.37
CA ALA A 378 -7.52 -25.09 -1.84
C ALA A 378 -7.56 -23.57 -2.14
N GLN A 379 -6.46 -22.86 -1.88
CA GLN A 379 -6.36 -21.42 -2.12
C GLN A 379 -6.53 -21.06 -3.61
N HIS A 380 -5.91 -21.80 -4.53
CA HIS A 380 -6.08 -21.57 -5.97
C HIS A 380 -7.51 -21.82 -6.43
N LEU A 381 -8.15 -22.89 -5.96
CA LEU A 381 -9.52 -23.21 -6.32
C LEU A 381 -10.53 -22.19 -5.78
N LEU A 382 -10.20 -21.49 -4.68
CA LEU A 382 -11.03 -20.44 -4.09
C LEU A 382 -11.07 -19.16 -4.94
N ASN A 383 -10.20 -19.06 -5.94
CA ASN A 383 -10.19 -17.95 -6.90
C ASN A 383 -11.06 -18.24 -8.13
N LEU A 384 -11.70 -19.41 -8.22
CA LEU A 384 -12.67 -19.70 -9.26
C LEU A 384 -13.92 -18.82 -9.11
N GLU A 385 -14.44 -18.35 -10.25
CA GLU A 385 -15.63 -17.51 -10.28
C GLU A 385 -16.83 -18.22 -9.62
N GLY A 386 -17.48 -17.53 -8.69
CA GLY A 386 -18.65 -18.03 -7.96
C GLY A 386 -18.34 -18.91 -6.74
N ILE A 387 -17.07 -19.19 -6.44
CA ILE A 387 -16.67 -20.00 -5.28
C ILE A 387 -16.36 -19.09 -4.09
N THR A 388 -17.02 -19.35 -2.96
CA THR A 388 -16.76 -18.66 -1.68
C THR A 388 -16.07 -19.56 -0.66
N THR A 389 -16.10 -20.88 -0.87
CA THR A 389 -15.52 -21.87 0.05
C THR A 389 -14.96 -23.05 -0.73
N THR A 390 -13.78 -23.49 -0.34
CA THR A 390 -13.10 -24.65 -0.91
C THR A 390 -12.64 -25.60 0.17
N ALA A 391 -12.75 -26.90 -0.07
CA ALA A 391 -12.10 -27.93 0.73
C ALA A 391 -11.41 -28.93 -0.21
N VAL A 392 -10.12 -29.15 -0.01
CA VAL A 392 -9.32 -30.12 -0.76
C VAL A 392 -8.79 -31.15 0.21
N PHE A 393 -8.93 -32.43 -0.11
CA PHE A 393 -8.38 -33.51 0.70
C PHE A 393 -7.55 -34.47 -0.14
N ALA A 394 -6.65 -35.19 0.51
CA ALA A 394 -5.84 -36.23 -0.09
C ALA A 394 -5.41 -37.24 0.96
N ILE A 395 -4.89 -38.37 0.50
CA ILE A 395 -4.35 -39.42 1.35
C ILE A 395 -2.82 -39.33 1.35
N ALA A 396 -2.22 -39.21 2.53
CA ALA A 396 -0.78 -39.38 2.72
C ALA A 396 -0.56 -40.41 3.83
N ASP A 397 0.29 -41.39 3.54
CA ASP A 397 0.51 -42.55 4.41
C ASP A 397 -0.82 -43.21 4.82
N ASP A 398 -1.09 -43.31 6.11
CA ASP A 398 -2.32 -43.89 6.67
C ASP A 398 -3.33 -42.83 7.15
N THR A 399 -3.25 -41.60 6.63
CA THR A 399 -4.07 -40.46 7.07
C THR A 399 -4.66 -39.70 5.89
N ILE A 400 -5.91 -39.26 6.05
CA ILE A 400 -6.57 -38.29 5.16
C ILE A 400 -6.26 -36.90 5.68
N TYR A 401 -5.63 -36.11 4.83
CA TYR A 401 -5.35 -34.70 5.07
C TYR A 401 -6.38 -33.86 4.33
N LEU A 402 -6.94 -32.87 5.01
CA LEU A 402 -7.94 -31.98 4.46
C LEU A 402 -7.54 -30.55 4.77
N ALA A 403 -7.54 -29.68 3.75
CA ALA A 403 -7.35 -28.25 3.88
C ALA A 403 -8.57 -27.52 3.31
N ALA A 404 -9.13 -26.58 4.08
CA ALA A 404 -10.26 -25.78 3.65
C ALA A 404 -9.99 -24.28 3.80
N ARG A 405 -10.62 -23.49 2.94
CA ARG A 405 -10.53 -22.04 2.90
C ARG A 405 -11.90 -21.44 2.62
N SER A 406 -12.21 -20.29 3.22
CA SER A 406 -13.45 -19.56 2.94
C SER A 406 -13.26 -18.05 2.95
N LYS A 407 -13.93 -17.38 2.01
CA LYS A 407 -14.11 -15.92 1.95
C LYS A 407 -15.49 -15.49 2.50
N ASP A 408 -16.34 -16.43 2.92
CA ASP A 408 -17.66 -16.10 3.46
C ASP A 408 -17.58 -15.74 4.94
N ILE A 409 -17.70 -14.45 5.24
CA ILE A 409 -17.66 -13.90 6.61
C ILE A 409 -18.72 -14.48 7.56
N ARG A 410 -19.77 -15.12 7.03
CA ARG A 410 -20.86 -15.70 7.83
C ARG A 410 -20.52 -17.11 8.29
N MET A 411 -19.46 -17.71 7.77
CA MET A 411 -19.04 -19.07 8.05
C MET A 411 -17.68 -19.08 8.74
N ASN A 412 -17.56 -19.91 9.79
CA ASN A 412 -16.27 -20.19 10.42
C ASN A 412 -15.81 -21.57 9.95
N ILE A 413 -14.88 -21.63 9.00
CA ILE A 413 -14.48 -22.88 8.37
C ILE A 413 -13.83 -23.85 9.37
N GLY A 414 -13.08 -23.35 10.36
CA GLY A 414 -12.53 -24.17 11.45
C GLY A 414 -13.60 -24.88 12.25
N LYS A 415 -14.67 -24.18 12.64
CA LYS A 415 -15.82 -24.81 13.32
C LYS A 415 -16.54 -25.81 12.45
N VAL A 416 -16.73 -25.51 11.16
CA VAL A 416 -17.37 -26.44 10.21
C VAL A 416 -16.58 -27.75 10.11
N LEU A 417 -15.25 -27.66 10.05
CA LEU A 417 -14.39 -28.84 10.01
C LEU A 417 -14.36 -29.61 11.33
N ASP A 418 -14.34 -28.91 12.47
CA ASP A 418 -14.39 -29.53 13.81
C ASP A 418 -15.73 -30.25 14.04
N ASP A 419 -16.85 -29.60 13.72
CA ASP A 419 -18.19 -30.21 13.79
C ASP A 419 -18.29 -31.43 12.85
N ALA A 420 -17.66 -31.36 11.67
CA ALA A 420 -17.68 -32.44 10.70
C ALA A 420 -16.74 -33.59 11.07
N PHE A 421 -15.54 -33.34 11.60
CA PHE A 421 -14.49 -34.35 11.70
C PHE A 421 -13.78 -34.44 13.06
N GLY A 422 -14.07 -33.59 14.03
CA GLY A 422 -13.39 -33.54 15.33
C GLY A 422 -13.53 -34.83 16.17
N GLU A 423 -14.57 -35.63 15.96
CA GLU A 423 -14.67 -36.96 16.57
C GLU A 423 -13.81 -38.04 15.88
N MET A 424 -13.38 -37.78 14.65
CA MET A 424 -12.67 -38.73 13.78
C MET A 424 -11.20 -38.39 13.59
N GLY A 425 -10.80 -37.15 13.89
CA GLY A 425 -9.48 -36.62 13.61
C GLY A 425 -9.19 -35.34 14.38
N GLU A 426 -8.02 -34.76 14.13
CA GLU A 426 -7.60 -33.51 14.76
C GLU A 426 -7.87 -32.35 13.82
N ALA A 427 -8.86 -31.52 14.16
CA ALA A 427 -9.15 -30.27 13.45
C ALA A 427 -8.34 -29.11 14.05
N LYS A 428 -7.75 -28.28 13.18
CA LYS A 428 -7.04 -27.05 13.55
C LYS A 428 -7.40 -25.93 12.58
N GLY A 429 -7.44 -24.70 13.06
CA GLY A 429 -7.65 -23.53 12.21
C GLY A 429 -8.58 -22.47 12.81
N HIS A 430 -8.92 -21.49 11.99
CA HIS A 430 -9.68 -20.30 12.33
C HIS A 430 -10.86 -20.12 11.35
N SER A 431 -11.44 -18.91 11.30
CA SER A 431 -12.68 -18.65 10.54
C SER A 431 -12.53 -18.77 9.03
N THR A 432 -11.37 -18.46 8.46
CA THR A 432 -11.13 -18.41 7.00
C THR A 432 -10.21 -19.52 6.49
N ASP A 433 -9.44 -20.16 7.37
CA ASP A 433 -8.45 -21.20 7.06
C ASP A 433 -8.51 -22.30 8.12
N ALA A 434 -8.68 -23.55 7.69
CA ALA A 434 -8.59 -24.69 8.58
C ALA A 434 -8.09 -25.97 7.90
N ALA A 435 -7.63 -26.91 8.70
CA ALA A 435 -7.17 -28.22 8.28
C ALA A 435 -7.63 -29.32 9.24
N VAL A 436 -7.72 -30.55 8.74
CA VAL A 436 -8.02 -31.75 9.54
C VAL A 436 -7.11 -32.90 9.13
N GLU A 437 -6.64 -33.65 10.13
CA GLU A 437 -5.98 -34.95 9.96
C GLU A 437 -6.89 -36.08 10.45
N ILE A 438 -7.29 -37.00 9.55
CA ILE A 438 -8.21 -38.11 9.85
C ILE A 438 -7.50 -39.44 9.61
N PRO A 439 -7.20 -40.25 10.63
CA PRO A 439 -6.61 -41.57 10.45
C PRO A 439 -7.52 -42.49 9.62
N LEU A 440 -6.95 -43.26 8.69
CA LEU A 440 -7.68 -44.25 7.89
C LEU A 440 -8.24 -45.42 8.70
N GLY A 441 -7.82 -45.56 9.96
CA GLY A 441 -8.36 -46.57 10.87
C GLY A 441 -8.08 -48.01 10.39
N ILE A 442 -9.12 -48.82 10.20
CA ILE A 442 -8.97 -50.24 9.82
C ILE A 442 -8.37 -50.46 8.41
N PHE A 443 -8.26 -49.39 7.61
CA PHE A 443 -7.63 -49.42 6.31
C PHE A 443 -6.10 -49.20 6.39
N THR A 444 -5.54 -48.98 7.59
CA THR A 444 -4.08 -48.93 7.81
C THR A 444 -3.42 -50.24 7.39
N GLY A 445 -2.42 -50.18 6.51
CA GLY A 445 -1.63 -51.35 6.11
C GLY A 445 -2.22 -52.22 4.99
N ILE A 446 -3.19 -51.73 4.22
CA ILE A 446 -3.56 -52.35 2.94
C ILE A 446 -2.35 -52.29 1.98
N GLU A 447 -1.98 -53.43 1.38
CA GLU A 447 -0.92 -53.44 0.36
C GLU A 447 -1.29 -52.51 -0.80
N THR A 448 -0.39 -51.56 -1.09
CA THR A 448 -0.54 -50.53 -2.13
C THR A 448 -0.37 -51.12 -3.54
N THR A 449 -1.25 -52.03 -3.94
CA THR A 449 -1.49 -52.33 -5.36
C THR A 449 -2.31 -51.19 -5.98
N GLU A 450 -2.21 -50.99 -7.29
CA GLU A 450 -2.95 -49.91 -7.99
C GLU A 450 -4.47 -50.02 -7.75
N ASP A 451 -5.04 -51.22 -7.88
CA ASP A 451 -6.49 -51.47 -7.68
C ASP A 451 -6.98 -51.12 -6.27
N ASN A 452 -6.17 -51.41 -5.23
CA ASN A 452 -6.52 -51.12 -3.84
C ASN A 452 -6.47 -49.62 -3.55
N ARG A 453 -5.51 -48.90 -4.17
CA ARG A 453 -5.38 -47.45 -4.02
C ARG A 453 -6.56 -46.70 -4.64
N GLU A 454 -6.98 -47.11 -5.83
CA GLU A 454 -8.12 -46.52 -6.51
C GLU A 454 -9.41 -46.74 -5.70
N THR A 455 -9.63 -47.97 -5.21
CA THR A 455 -10.80 -48.31 -4.39
C THR A 455 -10.82 -47.50 -3.08
N LEU A 456 -9.68 -47.42 -2.38
CA LEU A 456 -9.57 -46.63 -1.14
C LEU A 456 -9.86 -45.15 -1.39
N LEU A 457 -9.31 -44.61 -2.47
CA LEU A 457 -9.49 -43.22 -2.84
C LEU A 457 -10.97 -42.92 -3.15
N GLN A 458 -11.64 -43.79 -3.90
CA GLN A 458 -13.06 -43.65 -4.23
C GLN A 458 -13.94 -43.68 -2.97
N LEU A 459 -13.71 -44.63 -2.06
CA LEU A 459 -14.47 -44.73 -0.81
C LEU A 459 -14.24 -43.51 0.09
N THR A 460 -12.99 -43.05 0.17
CA THR A 460 -12.62 -41.85 0.91
C THR A 460 -13.31 -40.62 0.31
N GLU A 461 -13.29 -40.50 -1.01
CA GLU A 461 -13.89 -39.39 -1.73
C GLU A 461 -15.40 -39.29 -1.47
N GLU A 462 -16.14 -40.38 -1.61
CA GLU A 462 -17.58 -40.39 -1.33
C GLU A 462 -17.89 -40.01 0.12
N ALA A 463 -17.14 -40.55 1.08
CA ALA A 463 -17.37 -40.32 2.51
C ALA A 463 -17.05 -38.86 2.92
N VAL A 464 -15.87 -38.37 2.54
CA VAL A 464 -15.39 -37.03 2.91
C VAL A 464 -16.21 -35.97 2.21
N ARG A 465 -16.48 -36.13 0.91
CA ARG A 465 -17.27 -35.17 0.13
C ARG A 465 -18.66 -34.98 0.69
N LYS A 466 -19.37 -36.08 0.93
CA LYS A 466 -20.73 -36.03 1.47
C LYS A 466 -20.75 -35.29 2.80
N LYS A 467 -19.84 -35.65 3.71
CA LYS A 467 -19.77 -35.03 5.03
C LYS A 467 -19.44 -33.54 4.96
N LEU A 468 -18.55 -33.14 4.05
CA LEU A 468 -18.21 -31.74 3.82
C LEU A 468 -19.40 -30.92 3.29
N PHE A 469 -20.10 -31.40 2.26
CA PHE A 469 -21.27 -30.68 1.74
C PHE A 469 -22.40 -30.59 2.77
N ASP A 470 -22.65 -31.67 3.53
CA ASP A 470 -23.62 -31.68 4.63
C ASP A 470 -23.24 -30.64 5.69
N ALA A 471 -21.96 -30.60 6.11
CA ALA A 471 -21.46 -29.64 7.11
C ALA A 471 -21.48 -28.18 6.62
N MET A 472 -21.30 -27.95 5.32
CA MET A 472 -21.44 -26.63 4.69
C MET A 472 -22.91 -26.24 4.43
N GLY A 473 -23.88 -27.05 4.85
CA GLY A 473 -25.31 -26.76 4.73
C GLY A 473 -25.85 -26.90 3.29
N VAL A 474 -25.19 -27.72 2.47
CA VAL A 474 -25.56 -27.97 1.08
C VAL A 474 -26.30 -29.31 0.98
N ASP A 475 -27.61 -29.30 1.25
CA ASP A 475 -28.44 -30.51 1.19
C ASP A 475 -28.55 -31.07 -0.24
N SER A 476 -28.27 -32.36 -0.40
CA SER A 476 -28.55 -33.16 -1.60
C SER A 476 -30.06 -33.39 -1.79
N SER A 477 -30.81 -32.33 -2.11
CA SER A 477 -32.21 -32.44 -2.54
C SER A 477 -32.28 -32.73 -4.05
N GLY A 478 -31.78 -33.91 -4.44
CA GLY A 478 -31.56 -34.23 -5.85
C GLY A 478 -31.79 -35.66 -6.30
N GLU A 479 -32.19 -36.62 -5.46
CA GLU A 479 -32.54 -37.97 -5.93
C GLU A 479 -33.71 -38.57 -5.15
N SER A 480 -34.92 -38.10 -5.45
CA SER A 480 -36.15 -38.84 -5.18
C SER A 480 -36.65 -39.40 -6.51
N ASN A 481 -36.37 -40.69 -6.74
CA ASN A 481 -36.88 -41.50 -7.82
C ASN A 481 -38.40 -41.34 -7.99
N GLY A 482 -38.82 -40.79 -9.14
CA GLY A 482 -40.16 -40.95 -9.64
C GLY A 482 -40.40 -42.42 -9.96
N SER A 483 -41.23 -43.07 -9.15
CA SER A 483 -41.90 -44.33 -9.49
C SER A 483 -43.23 -44.06 -10.19
#